data_AF-A0A527FMA9-F1
#
_entry.id   AF-A0A527FMA9-F1
#
_cell.length_a   1.000
_cell.length_b   1.000
_cell.length_c   1.000
_cell.angle_alpha   90.00
_cell.angle_beta   90.00
_cell.angle_gamma   90.00
#
_symmetry.space_group_name_H-M   'P 1'
#
loop_
_entity.id
_entity.type
_entity.pdbx_description
1 polymer ?
#
loop_
_entity_poly.entity_id
_entity_poly.type
_entity_poly.pdbx_seq_one_letter_code
_entity_poly.pdbx_strand_id
1 'polypeptide(L)' 'LAPCPHQAPCPLTAPDWCHFSRRVARSRLHRLAKDADVPWEDEKFIYVAASRDGLTSHQARVVAPPKSGSGKV' A
#
# COMPACT_ATOMS: atom_id res chain seq x y z
N LEU A 1 -5.74 -1.84 -15.61
CA LEU A 1 -6.48 -2.36 -14.45
C LEU A 1 -5.50 -2.44 -13.30
N ALA A 2 -5.94 -2.08 -12.10
CA ALA A 2 -5.09 -1.68 -10.98
C ALA A 2 -5.35 -2.59 -9.77
N PRO A 3 -4.45 -2.70 -8.78
CA PRO A 3 -3.23 -1.91 -8.59
C PRO A 3 -2.00 -2.45 -9.29
N CYS A 4 -1.97 -3.74 -9.64
CA CYS A 4 -0.79 -4.36 -10.24
C CYS A 4 -0.75 -4.08 -11.75
N PRO A 5 0.34 -3.52 -12.29
CA PRO A 5 0.47 -3.29 -13.73
C PRO A 5 0.77 -4.57 -14.52
N HIS A 6 1.24 -5.62 -13.83
CA HIS A 6 1.59 -6.89 -14.43
C HIS A 6 0.39 -7.85 -14.39
N GLN A 7 0.14 -8.57 -15.49
CA GLN A 7 -0.90 -9.62 -15.57
C GLN A 7 -0.33 -10.99 -15.17
N ALA A 8 0.43 -11.01 -14.08
CA ALA A 8 1.15 -12.19 -13.58
C ALA A 8 0.86 -12.38 -12.07
N PRO A 9 1.15 -13.55 -11.49
CA PRO A 9 1.06 -13.74 -10.04
C PRO A 9 1.76 -12.63 -9.26
N CYS A 10 1.19 -12.20 -8.14
CA CYS A 10 1.77 -11.12 -7.33
C CYS A 10 3.15 -11.53 -6.82
N PRO A 11 4.21 -10.71 -7.02
CA PRO A 11 5.56 -11.05 -6.57
C PRO A 11 5.73 -10.87 -5.05
N LEU A 12 4.78 -10.25 -4.36
CA LEU A 12 4.82 -10.10 -2.90
C LEU A 12 4.48 -11.43 -2.24
N THR A 13 5.29 -11.81 -1.25
CA THR A 13 5.20 -13.07 -0.53
C THR A 13 5.15 -12.81 0.97
N ALA A 14 4.60 -13.78 1.72
CA ALA A 14 4.52 -13.70 3.18
C ALA A 14 5.90 -13.43 3.81
N PRO A 15 5.97 -12.66 4.92
CA PRO A 15 4.85 -12.16 5.71
C PRO A 15 4.21 -10.86 5.18
N ASP A 16 4.71 -10.29 4.09
CA ASP A 16 4.12 -9.09 3.48
C ASP A 16 3.02 -9.46 2.48
N TRP A 17 2.20 -8.48 2.12
CA TRP A 17 1.09 -8.64 1.17
C TRP A 17 0.88 -7.37 0.34
N CYS A 18 0.21 -7.47 -0.81
CA CYS A 18 0.02 -6.31 -1.69
C CYS A 18 -0.99 -5.31 -1.09
N HIS A 19 -0.49 -4.19 -0.58
CA HIS A 19 -1.30 -3.15 0.07
C HIS A 19 -0.83 -1.74 -0.29
N PHE A 20 -1.63 -0.74 0.04
CA PHE A 20 -1.20 0.65 0.20
C PHE A 20 -1.63 1.15 1.59
N SER A 21 -0.88 2.08 2.16
CA SER A 21 -1.22 2.67 3.46
C SER A 21 -1.93 4.00 3.28
N ARG A 22 -2.96 4.24 4.09
CA ARG A 22 -3.63 5.54 4.18
C ARG A 22 -3.73 5.98 5.62
N ARG A 23 -3.42 7.26 5.86
CA ARG A 23 -3.69 7.91 7.15
C ARG A 23 -5.20 8.07 7.33
N VAL A 24 -5.74 7.39 8.34
CA VAL A 24 -7.14 7.53 8.77
C VAL A 24 -7.18 8.18 10.15
N ALA A 25 -8.24 8.94 10.43
CA ALA A 25 -8.34 9.70 11.67
C ALA A 25 -8.61 8.78 12.87
N ARG A 26 -7.84 8.94 13.95
CA ARG A 26 -8.17 8.32 15.24
C ARG A 26 -9.21 9.14 15.96
N SER A 27 -10.30 8.47 16.37
CA SER A 27 -11.29 9.10 17.24
C SER A 27 -10.65 9.53 18.57
N ARG A 28 -11.20 10.56 19.20
CA ARG A 28 -10.73 11.01 20.52
C ARG A 28 -10.70 9.87 21.54
N LEU A 29 -11.75 9.05 21.56
CA LEU A 29 -11.84 7.87 22.44
C LEU A 29 -10.70 6.89 22.18
N HIS A 30 -10.40 6.59 20.90
CA HIS A 30 -9.32 5.68 20.54
C HIS A 30 -7.95 6.24 21.00
N ARG A 31 -7.72 7.55 20.83
CA ARG A 31 -6.48 8.18 21.31
C ARG A 31 -6.32 8.07 22.82
N LEU A 32 -7.38 8.39 23.57
CA LEU A 32 -7.35 8.32 25.03
C LEU A 32 -7.21 6.88 25.54
N ALA A 33 -7.87 5.92 24.89
CA ALA A 33 -7.84 4.52 25.32
C ALA A 33 -6.51 3.82 25.05
N LYS A 34 -5.73 4.29 24.06
CA LYS A 34 -4.46 3.69 23.65
C LYS A 34 -3.24 4.58 23.87
N ASP A 35 -3.41 5.67 24.62
CA ASP A 35 -2.38 6.66 24.90
C ASP A 35 -1.61 7.10 23.63
N ALA A 36 -2.39 7.41 22.58
CA ALA A 36 -1.81 7.67 21.26
C ALA A 36 -1.49 9.16 21.05
N ASP A 37 -0.22 9.45 20.77
CA ASP A 37 0.31 10.81 20.57
C ASP A 37 -0.17 11.49 19.27
N VAL A 38 -0.47 10.71 18.23
CA VAL A 38 -0.85 11.23 16.91
C VAL A 38 -2.33 10.99 16.60
N PRO A 39 -3.02 11.95 15.94
CA PRO A 39 -4.46 11.84 15.68
C PRO A 39 -4.82 11.02 14.43
N TRP A 40 -3.89 10.23 13.91
CA TRP A 40 -4.11 9.32 12.79
C TRP A 40 -3.41 7.99 13.00
N GLU A 41 -3.81 7.00 12.21
CA GLU A 41 -3.10 5.73 12.04
C GLU A 41 -2.92 5.43 10.57
N ASP A 42 -1.80 4.77 10.25
CA ASP A 42 -1.53 4.28 8.89
C ASP A 42 -2.18 2.92 8.73
N GLU A 43 -3.39 2.91 8.17
CA GLU A 43 -4.16 1.70 7.92
C GLU A 43 -3.79 1.13 6.54
N LYS A 44 -3.60 -0.20 6.48
CA LYS A 44 -3.24 -0.90 5.25
C LYS A 44 -4.50 -1.36 4.52
N PHE A 45 -4.63 -1.01 3.25
CA PHE A 45 -5.76 -1.40 2.40
C PHE A 45 -5.30 -2.13 1.14
N ILE A 46 -6.18 -2.97 0.59
CA ILE A 46 -6.06 -3.59 -0.74
C ILE A 46 -7.31 -3.25 -1.56
N TYR A 47 -7.11 -3.12 -2.86
CA TYR A 47 -8.19 -3.06 -3.83
C TYR A 47 -7.82 -3.86 -5.08
N VAL A 48 -8.83 -4.17 -5.88
CA VAL A 48 -8.68 -4.69 -7.25
C VAL A 48 -9.68 -3.97 -8.13
N ALA A 49 -9.21 -3.42 -9.24
CA ALA A 49 -10.05 -2.83 -10.27
C ALA A 49 -9.89 -3.64 -11.56
N ALA A 50 -11.01 -4.12 -12.12
CA ALA A 50 -11.08 -4.91 -13.36
C ALA A 50 -12.04 -4.27 -14.38
N SER A 51 -11.80 -4.47 -15.67
CA SER A 51 -12.59 -4.00 -16.82
C SER A 51 -12.43 -4.98 -17.98
N ARG A 52 -13.39 -4.98 -18.91
CA ARG A 52 -13.30 -5.74 -20.16
C ARG A 52 -12.44 -5.03 -21.21
N ASP A 53 -12.36 -3.70 -21.13
CA ASP A 53 -11.59 -2.90 -22.08
C ASP A 53 -10.11 -2.89 -21.70
N GLY A 54 -9.25 -3.07 -22.70
CA GLY A 54 -7.80 -3.01 -22.54
C GLY A 54 -7.33 -1.58 -22.25
N LEU A 55 -6.31 -1.45 -21.41
CA LEU A 55 -5.58 -0.19 -21.26
C LEU A 55 -4.41 -0.15 -22.25
N THR A 56 -4.13 1.03 -22.80
CA THR A 56 -3.02 1.25 -23.72
C THR A 56 -1.65 1.24 -23.03
N SER A 57 -1.57 1.51 -21.73
CA SER A 57 -0.34 1.37 -20.95
C SER A 57 -0.60 1.03 -19.48
N HIS A 58 0.42 0.48 -18.84
CA HIS A 58 0.45 0.22 -17.42
C HIS A 58 1.62 0.98 -16.80
N GLN A 59 1.34 1.87 -15.84
CA GLN A 59 2.39 2.56 -15.11
C GLN A 59 2.99 1.65 -14.04
N ALA A 60 4.33 1.65 -13.93
CA ALA A 60 5.01 0.96 -12.85
C ALA A 60 4.57 1.54 -11.50
N ARG A 61 4.46 0.67 -10.49
CA ARG A 61 4.04 1.03 -9.14
C ARG A 61 5.18 0.77 -8.16
N VAL A 62 5.45 1.73 -7.29
CA VAL A 62 6.32 1.56 -6.14
C VAL A 62 5.56 0.79 -5.05
N VAL A 63 6.10 -0.36 -4.63
CA VAL A 63 5.47 -1.24 -3.62
C VAL A 63 6.22 -1.25 -2.28
N ALA A 64 7.44 -0.74 -2.24
CA ALA A 64 8.25 -0.65 -1.04
C ALA A 64 9.26 0.51 -1.14
N PRO A 65 9.75 1.04 -0.01
CA PRO A 65 10.90 1.95 0.00
C PRO A 65 12.12 1.33 -0.68
N PRO A 66 13.04 2.15 -1.23
CA PRO A 66 14.31 1.63 -1.74
C PRO A 66 15.08 0.93 -0.61
N LYS A 67 15.81 -0.13 -0.95
CA LYS A 67 16.68 -0.82 -0.01
C LYS A 67 17.86 0.09 0.33
N SER A 68 18.05 0.45 1.60
CA SER A 68 19.19 1.25 2.03
C SER A 68 20.47 0.41 2.12
N GLY A 69 21.53 0.88 1.48
CA GLY A 69 22.89 0.34 1.56
C GLY A 69 23.89 1.36 1.01
N SER A 70 25.06 1.48 1.64
CA SER A 70 26.12 2.37 1.13
C SER A 70 26.48 1.97 -0.31
N GLY A 71 26.38 2.92 -1.24
CA GLY A 71 26.83 2.75 -2.63
C GLY A 71 25.87 2.06 -3.60
N LYS A 72 24.57 1.94 -3.31
CA LYS A 72 23.59 1.43 -4.28
C LYS A 72 22.42 2.40 -4.41
N VAL A 73 22.38 3.09 -5.56
CA VAL A 73 21.17 3.75 -6.10
C VAL A 73 20.21 2.71 -6.64
#